data_AF-A0A8J3QZ42-F1
#
_entry.id   AF-A0A8J3QZ42-F1
#
_cell.length_a   1.000
_cell.length_b   1.000
_cell.length_c   1.000
_cell.angle_alpha   90.00
_cell.angle_beta   90.00
_cell.angle_gamma   90.00
#
_symmetry.space_group_name_H-M   'P 1'
#
loop_
_entity.id
_entity.type
_entity.pdbx_description
1 polymer ?
#
loop_
_entity_poly.entity_id
_entity_poly.type
_entity_poly.pdbx_seq_one_letter_code
_entity_poly.pdbx_strand_id
1 'polypeptide(L)'
;MGTKTPNGAGTPSGAGRRNKEADKRARIAAAKAAAARAQRRSQLTRLGIGGGVAAVIIALIAVGVVGLSGGKSASTAAPVIPATPANTATGRDSTPPWAVPADTSAAVQAAGLPMLGAEGTVLHIHAHLDVAVNGQPVTVPAEVGIDDAAQQISPLHTHDTTGVIHIESPTQAQFSLGQFFTEWQVSLSSDHIGALTVDASHQLRAYVNGKAVDGDPAAIVLHAHDEIAVVYGTAAQQQKVPSSYAFAPGL
;
A
#
# COMPACT_ATOMS: atom_id res chain seq x y z
N MET A 1 -46.79 54.38 25.28
CA MET A 1 -45.84 54.94 24.31
C MET A 1 -44.53 54.21 24.50
N GLY A 2 -44.17 53.33 23.57
CA GLY A 2 -42.98 52.50 23.66
C GLY A 2 -41.96 52.88 22.61
N THR A 3 -40.68 52.72 22.92
CA THR A 3 -39.54 52.56 21.99
C THR A 3 -38.41 51.92 22.81
N LYS A 4 -38.01 50.66 22.56
CA LYS A 4 -37.19 50.10 21.47
C LYS A 4 -35.76 49.83 21.97
N THR A 5 -35.46 48.55 22.19
CA THR A 5 -34.14 47.97 22.46
C THR A 5 -33.21 48.07 21.24
N PRO A 6 -31.88 48.09 21.44
CA PRO A 6 -30.94 47.59 20.44
C PRO A 6 -30.26 46.28 20.89
N ASN A 7 -30.23 45.33 19.94
CA ASN A 7 -29.51 44.07 20.00
C ASN A 7 -27.99 44.28 19.90
N GLY A 8 -27.23 43.69 20.83
CA GLY A 8 -25.78 43.50 20.71
C GLY A 8 -25.48 42.15 20.06
N ALA A 9 -25.01 42.17 18.81
CA ALA A 9 -24.46 41.01 18.12
C ALA A 9 -23.02 40.75 18.60
N GLY A 10 -22.79 39.64 19.30
CA GLY A 10 -21.45 39.17 19.64
C GLY A 10 -20.76 38.56 18.42
N THR A 11 -19.65 39.15 17.99
CA THR A 11 -18.74 38.57 16.98
C THR A 11 -17.89 37.46 17.63
N PRO A 12 -17.78 36.23 17.07
CA PRO A 12 -16.83 35.25 17.60
C PRO A 12 -15.40 35.62 17.22
N SER A 13 -14.55 35.67 18.25
CA SER A 13 -13.14 36.06 18.26
C SER A 13 -12.25 35.30 17.26
N GLY A 14 -11.56 36.04 16.39
CA GLY A 14 -10.55 35.56 15.44
C GLY A 14 -9.23 35.08 16.08
N ALA A 15 -9.12 35.01 17.41
CA ALA A 15 -7.93 34.51 18.10
C ALA A 15 -7.83 32.97 18.06
N GLY A 16 -8.95 32.25 18.22
CA GLY A 16 -8.94 30.78 18.28
C GLY A 16 -8.63 30.07 16.95
N ARG A 17 -8.93 30.71 15.81
CA ARG A 17 -8.59 30.19 14.47
C ARG A 17 -7.11 30.39 14.11
N ARG A 18 -6.49 31.47 14.57
CA ARG A 18 -5.07 31.76 14.32
C ARG A 18 -4.14 30.77 15.03
N ASN A 19 -4.49 30.32 16.23
CA ASN A 19 -3.70 29.33 16.96
C ASN A 19 -3.73 27.95 16.27
N LYS A 20 -4.90 27.49 15.82
CA LYS A 20 -5.03 26.18 15.14
C LYS A 20 -4.27 26.10 13.81
N GLU A 21 -4.24 27.20 13.06
CA GLU A 21 -3.53 27.28 11.79
C GLU A 21 -2.00 27.33 12.00
N ALA A 22 -1.53 28.02 13.05
CA ALA A 22 -0.12 28.03 13.44
C ALA A 22 0.36 26.63 13.87
N ASP A 23 -0.45 25.90 14.65
CA ASP A 23 -0.12 24.55 15.10
C ASP A 23 -0.08 23.55 13.94
N LYS A 24 -1.00 23.67 12.98
CA LYS A 24 -1.01 22.83 11.76
C LYS A 24 0.24 23.09 10.92
N ARG A 25 0.63 24.36 10.73
CA ARG A 25 1.84 24.74 9.99
C ARG A 25 3.11 24.24 10.67
N ALA A 26 3.19 24.31 11.99
CA ALA A 26 4.31 23.79 12.76
C ALA A 26 4.45 22.26 12.62
N ARG A 27 3.33 21.52 12.63
CA ARG A 27 3.33 20.05 12.43
C ARG A 27 3.76 19.66 11.02
N ILE A 28 3.29 20.38 9.99
CA ILE A 28 3.71 20.13 8.60
C ILE A 28 5.20 20.45 8.41
N ALA A 29 5.70 21.53 9.00
CA ALA A 29 7.11 21.88 8.95
C ALA A 29 8.00 20.84 9.65
N ALA A 30 7.56 20.34 10.81
CA ALA A 30 8.25 19.28 11.54
C ALA A 30 8.30 17.95 10.75
N ALA A 31 7.18 17.57 10.12
CA ALA A 31 7.10 16.37 9.28
C ALA A 31 8.03 16.46 8.06
N LYS A 32 8.06 17.61 7.36
CA LYS A 32 8.98 17.84 6.23
C LYS A 32 10.44 17.82 6.66
N ALA A 33 10.76 18.37 7.84
CA ALA A 33 12.12 18.33 8.37
C ALA A 33 12.57 16.92 8.78
N ALA A 34 11.66 16.08 9.26
CA ALA A 34 11.93 14.67 9.56
C ALA A 34 12.19 13.86 8.27
N ALA A 35 11.35 14.03 7.24
CA ALA A 35 11.54 13.41 5.93
C ALA A 35 12.88 13.79 5.28
N ALA A 36 13.25 15.07 5.29
CA ALA A 36 14.52 15.54 4.75
C ALA A 36 15.76 14.98 5.50
N ARG A 37 15.64 14.71 6.80
CA ARG A 37 16.72 14.08 7.60
C ARG A 37 16.86 12.58 7.31
N ALA A 38 15.75 11.88 7.08
CA ALA A 38 15.76 10.48 6.67
C ALA A 38 16.38 10.32 5.27
N GLN A 39 16.02 11.19 4.32
CA GLN A 39 16.53 11.16 2.95
C GLN A 39 18.03 11.50 2.86
N ARG A 40 18.55 12.37 3.74
CA ARG A 40 20.01 12.65 3.82
C ARG A 40 20.82 11.49 4.40
N ARG A 41 20.22 10.65 5.26
CA ARG A 41 20.88 9.45 5.80
C ARG A 41 21.01 8.35 4.75
N SER A 42 20.05 8.20 3.84
CA SER A 42 20.10 7.17 2.79
C SER A 42 21.05 7.51 1.64
N GLN A 43 21.29 8.80 1.36
CA GLN A 43 22.20 9.25 0.30
C GLN A 43 23.69 9.02 0.63
N LEU A 44 24.07 9.00 1.91
CA LEU A 44 25.47 8.80 2.31
C LEU A 44 25.90 7.32 2.27
N THR A 45 24.96 6.38 2.23
CA THR A 45 25.25 4.94 2.18
C THR A 45 25.43 4.40 0.75
N ARG A 46 25.14 5.20 -0.30
CA ARG A 46 25.12 4.78 -1.71
C ARG A 46 26.37 5.11 -2.54
N LEU A 47 27.49 5.50 -1.90
CA LEU A 47 28.76 5.78 -2.59
C LEU A 47 29.75 4.60 -2.63
N GLY A 48 29.34 3.40 -2.20
CA GLY A 48 30.18 2.21 -2.24
C GLY A 48 29.75 1.21 -3.30
N ILE A 49 30.59 1.06 -4.34
CA ILE A 49 30.69 -0.10 -5.25
C ILE A 49 29.77 -0.04 -6.48
N GLY A 50 30.15 0.77 -7.46
CA GLY A 50 29.87 0.52 -8.87
C GLY A 50 31.16 0.10 -9.57
N GLY A 51 31.19 -1.10 -10.14
CA GLY A 51 32.22 -1.53 -11.09
C GLY A 51 32.62 -3.00 -10.95
N GLY A 52 32.23 -3.83 -11.92
CA GLY A 52 32.96 -5.09 -12.15
C GLY A 52 32.15 -6.25 -12.75
N VAL A 53 32.23 -6.37 -14.08
CA VAL A 53 32.35 -7.64 -14.82
C VAL A 53 31.11 -8.54 -14.94
N ALA A 54 30.42 -8.38 -16.07
CA ALA A 54 29.72 -9.49 -16.73
C ALA A 54 30.71 -10.23 -17.66
N ALA A 55 31.10 -11.44 -17.30
CA ALA A 55 31.44 -12.55 -18.21
C ALA A 55 32.07 -13.72 -17.44
N VAL A 56 31.33 -14.82 -17.22
CA VAL A 56 31.93 -16.17 -17.14
C VAL A 56 30.97 -17.20 -17.74
N ILE A 57 31.50 -17.92 -18.71
CA ILE A 57 30.94 -19.05 -19.46
C ILE A 57 30.82 -20.27 -18.54
N ILE A 58 29.69 -20.98 -18.58
CA ILE A 58 29.52 -22.26 -17.88
C ILE A 58 30.03 -23.39 -18.78
N ALA A 59 31.13 -24.04 -18.37
CA ALA A 59 31.55 -25.35 -18.85
C ALA A 59 31.29 -26.39 -17.75
N LEU A 60 30.37 -27.31 -17.99
CA LEU A 60 30.07 -28.43 -17.09
C LEU A 60 31.01 -29.60 -17.40
N ILE A 61 31.96 -29.87 -16.50
CA ILE A 61 32.63 -31.16 -16.41
C ILE A 61 32.13 -31.85 -15.14
N ALA A 62 31.44 -32.97 -15.34
CA ALA A 62 31.05 -33.89 -14.28
C ALA A 62 32.26 -34.71 -13.82
N VAL A 63 32.58 -34.66 -12.53
CA VAL A 63 33.31 -35.72 -11.82
C VAL A 63 32.63 -35.91 -10.48
N GLY A 64 32.05 -37.10 -10.27
CA GLY A 64 31.42 -37.50 -9.02
C GLY A 64 32.45 -37.99 -8.01
N VAL A 65 32.23 -37.64 -6.74
CA VAL A 65 32.76 -38.37 -5.59
C VAL A 65 31.63 -38.55 -4.58
N VAL A 66 31.36 -39.81 -4.25
CA VAL A 66 30.41 -40.27 -3.24
C VAL A 66 30.91 -39.91 -1.85
N GLY A 67 30.06 -39.28 -1.05
CA GLY A 67 30.25 -39.08 0.39
C GLY A 67 28.89 -38.89 1.07
N LEU A 68 28.43 -39.92 1.78
CA LEU A 68 27.19 -39.89 2.56
C LEU A 68 27.33 -38.90 3.72
N SER A 69 26.39 -37.96 3.85
CA SER A 69 25.97 -37.39 5.12
C SER A 69 24.57 -36.79 4.96
N GLY A 70 23.65 -37.26 5.79
CA GLY A 70 22.25 -36.87 5.78
C GLY A 70 22.06 -35.38 6.06
N GLY A 71 21.54 -34.68 5.07
CA GLY A 71 20.85 -33.41 5.24
C GLY A 71 19.71 -33.41 4.23
N LYS A 72 18.46 -33.38 4.70
CA LYS A 72 17.33 -33.05 3.83
C LYS A 72 17.57 -31.62 3.36
N SER A 73 18.24 -31.46 2.24
CA SER A 73 18.29 -30.19 1.52
C SER A 73 16.87 -29.94 1.06
N ALA A 74 16.14 -29.10 1.79
CA ALA A 74 14.93 -28.49 1.27
C ALA A 74 15.36 -27.84 -0.04
N SER A 75 14.90 -28.39 -1.16
CA SER A 75 15.06 -27.72 -2.45
C SER A 75 14.39 -26.37 -2.27
N THR A 76 15.18 -25.30 -2.30
CA THR A 76 14.69 -23.92 -2.42
C THR A 76 14.03 -23.82 -3.78
N ALA A 77 12.77 -24.26 -3.86
CA ALA A 77 11.92 -24.01 -4.99
C ALA A 77 11.93 -22.51 -5.24
N ALA A 78 12.06 -22.11 -6.51
CA ALA A 78 11.97 -20.70 -6.88
C ALA A 78 10.68 -20.10 -6.27
N PRO A 79 10.71 -18.85 -5.80
CA PRO A 79 9.52 -18.19 -5.31
C PRO A 79 8.38 -18.28 -6.34
N VAL A 80 7.31 -19.00 -6.01
CA VAL A 80 6.20 -19.26 -6.94
C VAL A 80 5.17 -18.16 -6.77
N ILE A 81 5.09 -17.27 -7.76
CA ILE A 81 3.97 -16.34 -7.90
C ILE A 81 2.80 -17.12 -8.53
N PRO A 82 1.59 -17.06 -7.95
CA PRO A 82 0.46 -17.82 -8.45
C PRO A 82 0.03 -17.33 -9.84
N ALA A 83 -0.39 -18.27 -10.70
CA ALA A 83 -0.87 -17.94 -12.04
C ALA A 83 -2.20 -17.15 -12.03
N THR A 84 -3.02 -17.35 -11.00
CA THR A 84 -4.26 -16.61 -10.77
C THR A 84 -4.15 -15.94 -9.41
N PRO A 85 -4.31 -14.60 -9.32
CA PRO A 85 -4.23 -13.89 -8.06
C PRO A 85 -5.46 -14.19 -7.18
N ALA A 86 -5.30 -14.10 -5.86
CA ALA A 86 -6.40 -14.25 -4.92
C ALA A 86 -7.48 -13.18 -5.15
N ASN A 87 -8.76 -13.55 -5.08
CA ASN A 87 -9.89 -12.64 -5.34
C ASN A 87 -10.68 -12.25 -4.08
N THR A 88 -10.15 -12.62 -2.92
CA THR A 88 -10.63 -12.27 -1.57
C THR A 88 -9.42 -11.83 -0.76
N ALA A 89 -9.57 -10.91 0.19
CA ALA A 89 -8.49 -10.59 1.12
C ALA A 89 -8.81 -11.10 2.52
N THR A 90 -7.85 -11.82 3.12
CA THR A 90 -7.94 -12.24 4.53
C THR A 90 -7.07 -11.34 5.39
N GLY A 91 -7.57 -10.89 6.53
CA GLY A 91 -6.80 -10.02 7.40
C GLY A 91 -7.48 -9.77 8.73
N ARG A 92 -7.08 -8.69 9.40
CA ARG A 92 -7.66 -8.28 10.67
C ARG A 92 -9.02 -7.63 10.45
N ASP A 93 -9.99 -8.00 11.29
CA ASP A 93 -11.29 -7.35 11.39
C ASP A 93 -11.24 -6.24 12.45
N SER A 94 -10.36 -5.25 12.23
CA SER A 94 -10.30 -4.04 13.05
C SER A 94 -10.83 -2.84 12.29
N THR A 95 -11.23 -1.79 13.00
CA THR A 95 -11.55 -0.49 12.39
C THR A 95 -10.26 0.25 12.00
N PRO A 96 -10.30 1.14 10.99
CA PRO A 96 -9.14 1.95 10.62
C PRO A 96 -8.75 2.95 11.73
N PRO A 97 -7.49 3.44 11.75
CA PRO A 97 -6.44 3.19 10.77
C PRO A 97 -5.78 1.80 10.93
N TRP A 98 -5.39 1.19 9.81
CA TRP A 98 -4.69 -0.09 9.80
C TRP A 98 -3.18 0.13 9.64
N ALA A 99 -2.41 -0.23 10.66
CA ALA A 99 -0.95 -0.21 10.60
C ALA A 99 -0.40 -1.36 9.73
N VAL A 100 0.86 -1.27 9.31
CA VAL A 100 1.57 -2.41 8.71
C VAL A 100 1.55 -3.64 9.64
N PRO A 101 1.63 -4.86 9.08
CA PRO A 101 1.77 -6.08 9.88
C PRO A 101 2.98 -6.04 10.82
N ALA A 102 2.88 -6.74 11.96
CA ALA A 102 4.04 -6.97 12.83
C ALA A 102 5.01 -8.00 12.24
N ASP A 103 4.50 -8.92 11.42
CA ASP A 103 5.26 -9.93 10.69
C ASP A 103 4.93 -9.80 9.20
N THR A 104 5.71 -8.98 8.50
CA THR A 104 5.52 -8.71 7.07
C THR A 104 5.70 -9.98 6.25
N SER A 105 6.76 -10.74 6.52
CA SER A 105 7.08 -11.97 5.78
C SER A 105 5.94 -13.00 5.86
N ALA A 106 5.33 -13.19 7.03
CA ALA A 106 4.16 -14.06 7.17
C ALA A 106 2.92 -13.52 6.44
N ALA A 107 2.71 -12.20 6.44
CA ALA A 107 1.59 -11.57 5.74
C ALA A 107 1.71 -11.70 4.21
N VAL A 108 2.91 -11.49 3.67
CA VAL A 108 3.22 -11.68 2.24
C VAL A 108 3.01 -13.15 1.85
N GLN A 109 3.45 -14.09 2.68
CA GLN A 109 3.18 -15.51 2.46
C GLN A 109 1.68 -15.82 2.47
N ALA A 110 0.91 -15.20 3.38
CA ALA A 110 -0.54 -15.37 3.43
C ALA A 110 -1.24 -14.84 2.18
N ALA A 111 -0.67 -13.80 1.53
CA ALA A 111 -1.11 -13.32 0.22
C ALA A 111 -0.71 -14.26 -0.95
N GLY A 112 -0.03 -15.37 -0.65
CA GLY A 112 0.50 -16.29 -1.66
C GLY A 112 1.66 -15.71 -2.45
N LEU A 113 2.34 -14.70 -1.91
CA LEU A 113 3.44 -14.00 -2.55
C LEU A 113 4.79 -14.38 -1.92
N PRO A 114 5.88 -14.27 -2.68
CA PRO A 114 7.22 -14.50 -2.16
C PRO A 114 7.84 -13.25 -1.55
N MET A 115 8.76 -13.45 -0.60
CA MET A 115 9.73 -12.42 -0.22
C MET A 115 10.93 -12.48 -1.17
N LEU A 116 11.16 -11.42 -1.93
CA LEU A 116 12.29 -11.24 -2.84
C LEU A 116 13.46 -10.57 -2.12
N GLY A 117 14.69 -10.78 -2.60
CA GLY A 117 15.87 -10.04 -2.11
C GLY A 117 16.07 -8.66 -2.75
N ALA A 118 15.28 -8.34 -3.78
CA ALA A 118 15.28 -7.07 -4.49
C ALA A 118 14.00 -6.93 -5.33
N GLU A 119 13.70 -5.71 -5.73
CA GLU A 119 12.63 -5.36 -6.67
C GLU A 119 12.75 -6.13 -7.99
N GLY A 120 11.61 -6.61 -8.50
CA GLY A 120 11.53 -7.27 -9.79
C GLY A 120 11.55 -6.26 -10.96
N THR A 121 12.11 -6.69 -12.09
CA THR A 121 12.26 -5.81 -13.28
C THR A 121 11.59 -6.35 -14.54
N VAL A 122 11.03 -7.57 -14.51
CA VAL A 122 10.36 -8.17 -15.67
C VAL A 122 8.97 -7.57 -15.83
N LEU A 123 8.20 -7.50 -14.75
CA LEU A 123 7.03 -6.65 -14.63
C LEU A 123 7.37 -5.52 -13.66
N HIS A 124 7.15 -4.29 -14.08
CA HIS A 124 7.41 -3.10 -13.27
C HIS A 124 6.35 -2.06 -13.65
N ILE A 125 5.27 -2.01 -12.86
CA ILE A 125 4.15 -1.10 -13.05
C ILE A 125 3.73 -0.55 -11.68
N HIS A 126 2.97 0.54 -11.69
CA HIS A 126 2.46 1.17 -10.48
C HIS A 126 0.95 1.37 -10.57
N ALA A 127 0.25 1.28 -9.45
CA ALA A 127 -1.14 1.68 -9.31
C ALA A 127 -1.27 2.59 -8.08
N HIS A 128 -2.33 3.36 -7.97
CA HIS A 128 -2.60 4.18 -6.78
C HIS A 128 -3.88 3.72 -6.09
N LEU A 129 -3.87 3.71 -4.77
CA LEU A 129 -4.99 3.30 -3.93
C LEU A 129 -5.38 4.42 -2.95
N ASP A 130 -6.60 4.91 -3.11
CA ASP A 130 -7.32 5.67 -2.11
C ASP A 130 -8.25 4.76 -1.30
N VAL A 131 -8.21 4.89 0.03
CA VAL A 131 -9.21 4.28 0.92
C VAL A 131 -9.95 5.39 1.64
N ALA A 132 -11.29 5.35 1.63
CA ALA A 132 -12.12 6.31 2.34
C ALA A 132 -13.18 5.62 3.20
N VAL A 133 -13.30 6.05 4.45
CA VAL A 133 -14.29 5.56 5.41
C VAL A 133 -15.11 6.74 5.92
N ASN A 134 -16.43 6.68 5.73
CA ASN A 134 -17.37 7.71 6.14
C ASN A 134 -16.97 9.12 5.64
N GLY A 135 -16.51 9.19 4.39
CA GLY A 135 -16.07 10.42 3.73
C GLY A 135 -14.75 10.99 4.26
N GLN A 136 -14.02 10.25 5.09
CA GLN A 136 -12.67 10.60 5.54
C GLN A 136 -11.64 9.67 4.88
N PRO A 137 -10.51 10.21 4.38
CA PRO A 137 -9.44 9.38 3.86
C PRO A 137 -8.80 8.55 4.97
N VAL A 138 -8.48 7.30 4.65
CA VAL A 138 -7.68 6.39 5.46
C VAL A 138 -6.32 6.23 4.79
N THR A 139 -5.25 6.45 5.56
CA THR A 139 -3.89 6.31 5.06
C THR A 139 -3.60 4.85 4.70
N VAL A 140 -3.17 4.62 3.46
CA VAL A 140 -2.41 3.43 3.09
C VAL A 140 -0.98 3.62 3.64
N PRO A 141 -0.50 2.74 4.53
CA PRO A 141 0.81 2.91 5.14
C PRO A 141 1.95 2.81 4.13
N ALA A 142 3.08 3.42 4.50
CA ALA A 142 4.37 3.05 3.93
C ALA A 142 4.75 1.63 4.38
N GLU A 143 5.67 0.98 3.66
CA GLU A 143 6.31 -0.28 4.03
C GLU A 143 5.35 -1.49 4.08
N VAL A 144 4.18 -1.42 3.42
CA VAL A 144 3.39 -2.62 3.16
C VAL A 144 4.22 -3.52 2.22
N GLY A 145 4.36 -4.80 2.56
CA GLY A 145 5.14 -5.75 1.76
C GLY A 145 6.66 -5.62 1.90
N ILE A 146 7.18 -4.72 2.75
CA ILE A 146 8.63 -4.53 2.96
C ILE A 146 9.05 -5.06 4.34
N ASP A 147 10.03 -5.96 4.36
CA ASP A 147 10.71 -6.43 5.57
C ASP A 147 12.12 -5.83 5.61
N ASP A 148 12.21 -4.63 6.18
CA ASP A 148 13.45 -3.87 6.29
C ASP A 148 14.51 -4.60 7.12
N ALA A 149 14.12 -5.35 8.15
CA ALA A 149 15.07 -6.08 8.98
C ALA A 149 15.73 -7.23 8.21
N ALA A 150 14.94 -7.94 7.40
CA ALA A 150 15.41 -9.02 6.54
C ALA A 150 16.02 -8.53 5.22
N GLN A 151 15.85 -7.25 4.86
CA GLN A 151 16.17 -6.68 3.55
C GLN A 151 15.47 -7.45 2.42
N GLN A 152 14.17 -7.70 2.61
CA GLN A 152 13.34 -8.41 1.65
C GLN A 152 12.08 -7.63 1.30
N ILE A 153 11.53 -7.89 0.12
CA ILE A 153 10.39 -7.15 -0.43
C ILE A 153 9.42 -8.06 -1.19
N SER A 154 8.13 -7.81 -1.05
CA SER A 154 7.09 -8.46 -1.85
C SER A 154 7.02 -7.83 -3.25
N PRO A 155 6.64 -8.61 -4.29
CA PRO A 155 6.34 -8.04 -5.60
C PRO A 155 5.22 -6.99 -5.58
N LEU A 156 4.40 -6.98 -4.52
CA LEU A 156 3.47 -5.91 -4.18
C LEU A 156 3.99 -5.16 -2.96
N HIS A 157 4.14 -3.83 -3.04
CA HIS A 157 4.59 -3.07 -1.87
C HIS A 157 4.28 -1.58 -1.97
N THR A 158 4.45 -0.85 -0.86
CA THR A 158 4.43 0.62 -0.81
C THR A 158 5.73 1.15 -0.21
N HIS A 159 6.31 2.17 -0.84
CA HIS A 159 7.50 2.86 -0.28
C HIS A 159 7.14 3.98 0.70
N ASP A 160 5.95 4.58 0.56
CA ASP A 160 5.53 5.70 1.38
C ASP A 160 4.01 5.74 1.60
N THR A 161 3.51 6.80 2.23
CA THR A 161 2.09 6.97 2.55
C THR A 161 1.28 7.62 1.44
N THR A 162 1.80 7.70 0.21
CA THR A 162 1.06 8.30 -0.91
C THR A 162 -0.08 7.41 -1.37
N GLY A 163 -0.01 6.10 -1.14
CA GLY A 163 -0.95 5.11 -1.68
C GLY A 163 -0.51 4.49 -3.00
N VAL A 164 0.68 4.82 -3.52
CA VAL A 164 1.24 4.15 -4.69
C VAL A 164 1.65 2.72 -4.33
N ILE A 165 0.99 1.76 -4.98
CA ILE A 165 1.32 0.35 -4.96
C ILE A 165 2.31 0.09 -6.10
N HIS A 166 3.47 -0.44 -5.74
CA HIS A 166 4.48 -0.94 -6.66
C HIS A 166 4.17 -2.40 -6.99
N ILE A 167 4.20 -2.74 -8.28
CA ILE A 167 4.06 -4.09 -8.79
C ILE A 167 5.32 -4.44 -9.58
N GLU A 168 6.28 -5.01 -8.86
CA GLU A 168 7.66 -5.17 -9.30
C GLU A 168 8.08 -6.64 -9.16
N SER A 169 7.88 -7.40 -10.24
CA SER A 169 8.00 -8.86 -10.22
C SER A 169 9.12 -9.38 -11.12
N PRO A 170 9.85 -10.44 -10.70
CA PRO A 170 10.84 -11.11 -11.54
C PRO A 170 10.19 -11.94 -12.68
N THR A 171 8.86 -11.99 -12.76
CA THR A 171 8.12 -12.73 -13.78
C THR A 171 6.88 -11.94 -14.24
N GLN A 172 6.38 -12.25 -15.44
CA GLN A 172 5.07 -11.74 -15.85
C GLN A 172 3.97 -12.51 -15.12
N ALA A 173 3.18 -11.82 -14.30
CA ALA A 173 2.03 -12.37 -13.59
C ALA A 173 0.95 -11.30 -13.45
N GLN A 174 -0.24 -11.72 -12.98
CA GLN A 174 -1.28 -10.81 -12.55
C GLN A 174 -1.24 -10.67 -11.03
N PHE A 175 -1.58 -9.48 -10.57
CA PHE A 175 -1.66 -9.15 -9.16
C PHE A 175 -3.01 -8.51 -8.88
N SER A 176 -3.53 -8.72 -7.68
CA SER A 176 -4.86 -8.23 -7.28
C SER A 176 -4.79 -7.31 -6.08
N LEU A 177 -5.84 -6.51 -5.92
CA LEU A 177 -6.09 -5.75 -4.71
C LEU A 177 -6.26 -6.67 -3.49
N GLY A 178 -6.80 -7.88 -3.67
CA GLY A 178 -6.96 -8.88 -2.62
C GLY A 178 -5.62 -9.35 -2.03
N GLN A 179 -4.62 -9.57 -2.87
CA GLN A 179 -3.27 -9.90 -2.41
C GLN A 179 -2.66 -8.75 -1.61
N PHE A 180 -2.76 -7.51 -2.12
CA PHE A 180 -2.27 -6.32 -1.42
C PHE A 180 -2.93 -6.14 -0.04
N PHE A 181 -4.25 -6.27 0.04
CA PHE A 181 -4.98 -6.19 1.32
C PHE A 181 -4.64 -7.35 2.27
N THR A 182 -4.36 -8.54 1.73
CA THR A 182 -3.94 -9.70 2.54
C THR A 182 -2.57 -9.48 3.17
N GLU A 183 -1.58 -9.01 2.40
CA GLU A 183 -0.26 -8.70 2.96
C GLU A 183 -0.29 -7.46 3.87
N TRP A 184 -1.25 -6.55 3.68
CA TRP A 184 -1.52 -5.46 4.64
C TRP A 184 -2.30 -5.94 5.89
N GLN A 185 -2.76 -7.19 5.91
CA GLN A 185 -3.63 -7.79 6.92
C GLN A 185 -4.89 -6.96 7.20
N VAL A 186 -5.60 -6.56 6.15
CA VAL A 186 -6.92 -5.95 6.23
C VAL A 186 -7.90 -6.85 5.47
N SER A 187 -8.92 -7.36 6.15
CA SER A 187 -9.95 -8.17 5.48
C SER A 187 -10.70 -7.31 4.46
N LEU A 188 -10.94 -7.85 3.28
CA LEU A 188 -11.67 -7.15 2.20
C LEU A 188 -12.47 -8.18 1.40
N SER A 189 -13.77 -7.95 1.32
CA SER A 189 -14.66 -8.66 0.40
C SER A 189 -15.75 -7.71 -0.11
N SER A 190 -16.73 -8.25 -0.84
CA SER A 190 -17.85 -7.50 -1.42
C SER A 190 -18.71 -6.74 -0.41
N ASP A 191 -18.71 -7.14 0.86
CA ASP A 191 -19.58 -6.60 1.91
C ASP A 191 -18.83 -5.99 3.10
N HIS A 192 -17.50 -6.01 3.13
CA HIS A 192 -16.75 -5.45 4.25
C HIS A 192 -15.31 -5.02 3.93
N ILE A 193 -14.80 -4.12 4.77
CA ILE A 193 -13.38 -3.73 4.85
C ILE A 193 -12.96 -3.65 6.33
N GLY A 194 -12.02 -4.50 6.75
CA GLY A 194 -11.72 -4.74 8.16
C GLY A 194 -13.01 -5.07 8.94
N ALA A 195 -13.22 -4.38 10.06
CA ALA A 195 -14.44 -4.55 10.89
C ALA A 195 -15.71 -3.89 10.33
N LEU A 196 -15.63 -3.20 9.19
CA LEU A 196 -16.74 -2.39 8.66
C LEU A 196 -17.56 -3.19 7.65
N THR A 197 -18.76 -3.60 8.03
CA THR A 197 -19.68 -4.37 7.19
C THR A 197 -20.81 -3.49 6.66
N VAL A 198 -21.17 -3.68 5.39
CA VAL A 198 -22.31 -3.03 4.73
C VAL A 198 -23.59 -3.20 5.55
N ASP A 199 -24.35 -2.12 5.68
CA ASP A 199 -25.62 -2.09 6.42
C ASP A 199 -26.68 -1.26 5.68
N ALA A 200 -27.82 -1.00 6.32
CA ALA A 200 -28.92 -0.25 5.72
C ALA A 200 -28.56 1.19 5.27
N SER A 201 -27.48 1.75 5.82
CA SER A 201 -27.03 3.13 5.62
C SER A 201 -25.64 3.24 4.98
N HIS A 202 -24.80 2.21 5.07
CA HIS A 202 -23.44 2.19 4.55
C HIS A 202 -23.29 1.19 3.41
N GLN A 203 -22.54 1.58 2.38
CA GLN A 203 -22.14 0.74 1.25
C GLN A 203 -20.62 0.66 1.20
N LEU A 204 -20.09 -0.47 0.75
CA LEU A 204 -18.73 -0.63 0.29
C LEU A 204 -18.75 -0.66 -1.24
N ARG A 205 -17.98 0.21 -1.88
CA ARG A 205 -17.83 0.24 -3.33
C ARG A 205 -16.37 0.44 -3.70
N ALA A 206 -15.98 -0.14 -4.82
CA ALA A 206 -14.70 0.10 -5.44
C ALA A 206 -14.85 0.79 -6.79
N TYR A 207 -13.84 1.58 -7.15
CA TYR A 207 -13.78 2.31 -8.39
C TYR A 207 -12.39 2.15 -8.99
N VAL A 208 -12.32 2.03 -10.31
CA VAL A 208 -11.08 2.05 -11.09
C VAL A 208 -11.22 3.16 -12.12
N ASN A 209 -10.30 4.13 -12.08
CA ASN A 209 -10.28 5.29 -12.96
C ASN A 209 -11.62 6.06 -12.95
N GLY A 210 -12.21 6.18 -11.75
CA GLY A 210 -13.49 6.86 -11.50
C GLY A 210 -14.74 6.08 -11.91
N LYS A 211 -14.57 4.88 -12.47
CA LYS A 211 -15.68 3.99 -12.85
C LYS A 211 -15.92 2.97 -11.75
N ALA A 212 -17.18 2.83 -11.33
CA ALA A 212 -17.56 1.79 -10.37
C ALA A 212 -17.24 0.39 -10.92
N VAL A 213 -16.71 -0.46 -10.04
CA VAL A 213 -16.49 -1.89 -10.29
C VAL A 213 -17.57 -2.67 -9.57
N ASP A 214 -18.17 -3.63 -10.28
CA ASP A 214 -19.14 -4.56 -9.70
C ASP A 214 -18.40 -5.78 -9.12
N GLY A 215 -18.96 -6.37 -8.06
CA GLY A 215 -18.42 -7.57 -7.41
C GLY A 215 -17.47 -7.26 -6.25
N ASP A 216 -16.61 -8.23 -5.93
CA ASP A 216 -15.68 -8.13 -4.82
C ASP A 216 -14.51 -7.18 -5.14
N PRO A 217 -14.28 -6.09 -4.37
CA PRO A 217 -13.11 -5.22 -4.52
C PRO A 217 -11.78 -5.98 -4.53
N ALA A 218 -11.65 -7.05 -3.75
CA ALA A 218 -10.43 -7.86 -3.68
C ALA A 218 -10.11 -8.56 -5.02
N ALA A 219 -11.09 -8.70 -5.91
CA ALA A 219 -10.90 -9.30 -7.24
C ALA A 219 -10.34 -8.33 -8.29
N ILE A 220 -10.14 -7.04 -7.97
CA ILE A 220 -9.58 -6.06 -8.89
C ILE A 220 -8.15 -6.46 -9.25
N VAL A 221 -7.90 -6.74 -10.52
CA VAL A 221 -6.55 -6.93 -11.07
C VAL A 221 -5.91 -5.56 -11.28
N LEU A 222 -4.67 -5.40 -10.80
CA LEU A 222 -3.92 -4.16 -10.86
C LEU A 222 -3.29 -3.99 -12.25
N HIS A 223 -3.52 -2.85 -12.90
CA HIS A 223 -2.85 -2.45 -14.14
C HIS A 223 -2.00 -1.20 -13.95
N ALA A 224 -1.15 -0.94 -14.94
CA ALA A 224 -0.31 0.25 -14.96
C ALA A 224 -1.17 1.52 -14.91
N HIS A 225 -0.84 2.36 -13.94
CA HIS A 225 -1.44 3.65 -13.63
C HIS A 225 -2.94 3.62 -13.36
N ASP A 226 -3.47 2.49 -12.87
CA ASP A 226 -4.82 2.46 -12.32
C ASP A 226 -4.92 3.41 -11.12
N GLU A 227 -5.95 4.25 -11.13
CA GLU A 227 -6.43 4.98 -9.96
C GLU A 227 -7.57 4.21 -9.30
N ILE A 228 -7.32 3.66 -8.12
CA ILE A 228 -8.25 2.78 -7.41
C ILE A 228 -8.77 3.49 -6.16
N ALA A 229 -10.09 3.47 -5.96
CA ALA A 229 -10.70 3.97 -4.73
C ALA A 229 -11.58 2.89 -4.09
N VAL A 230 -11.35 2.58 -2.81
CA VAL A 230 -12.23 1.74 -1.98
C VAL A 230 -12.94 2.62 -0.96
N VAL A 231 -14.26 2.70 -1.06
CA VAL A 231 -15.07 3.66 -0.30
C VAL A 231 -16.13 2.93 0.51
N TYR A 232 -15.99 2.98 1.84
CA TYR A 232 -17.03 2.60 2.79
C TYR A 232 -17.77 3.86 3.27
N GLY A 233 -19.08 3.94 3.08
CA GLY A 233 -19.86 5.10 3.52
C GLY A 233 -21.27 5.14 2.97
N THR A 234 -22.00 6.19 3.34
CA THR A 234 -23.36 6.48 2.84
C THR A 234 -23.40 6.69 1.32
N ALA A 235 -24.57 6.55 0.70
CA ALA A 235 -24.75 6.80 -0.73
C ALA A 235 -24.26 8.18 -1.20
N ALA A 236 -24.39 9.21 -0.36
CA ALA A 236 -23.89 10.55 -0.67
C ALA A 236 -22.35 10.60 -0.71
N GLN A 237 -21.67 9.80 0.11
CA GLN A 237 -20.21 9.73 0.18
C GLN A 237 -19.60 8.93 -0.98
N GLN A 238 -20.42 8.26 -1.78
CA GLN A 238 -20.02 7.54 -2.98
C GLN A 238 -19.93 8.42 -4.23
N GLN A 239 -20.40 9.68 -4.16
CA GLN A 239 -20.56 10.54 -5.35
C GLN A 239 -19.27 11.22 -5.81
N LYS A 240 -18.25 11.32 -4.94
CA LYS A 240 -17.00 12.00 -5.24
C LYS A 240 -15.84 11.02 -5.06
N VAL A 241 -15.45 10.43 -6.18
CA VAL A 241 -14.35 9.47 -6.26
C VAL A 241 -13.31 10.00 -7.24
N PRO A 242 -12.02 9.76 -6.98
CA PRO A 242 -10.97 10.14 -7.90
C PRO A 242 -11.08 9.31 -9.19
N SER A 243 -10.57 9.89 -10.28
CA SER A 243 -10.53 9.24 -11.60
C SER A 243 -9.15 9.20 -12.23
N SER A 244 -8.16 9.82 -11.57
CA SER A 244 -6.77 9.86 -11.99
C SER A 244 -5.88 10.20 -10.81
N TYR A 245 -4.70 9.61 -10.78
CA TYR A 245 -3.60 10.01 -9.92
C TYR A 245 -2.45 10.58 -10.74
N ALA A 246 -1.78 11.62 -10.22
CA ALA A 246 -0.63 12.23 -10.87
C ALA A 246 0.66 11.54 -10.41
N PHE A 247 1.01 10.43 -11.06
CA PHE A 247 2.24 9.70 -10.79
C PHE A 247 3.48 10.58 -11.01
N ALA A 248 4.47 10.44 -10.12
CA ALA A 248 5.75 11.09 -10.29
C ALA A 248 6.50 10.53 -11.52
N PRO A 249 7.37 11.30 -12.19
CA PRO A 249 8.14 10.77 -13.30
C PRO A 249 8.93 9.51 -12.92
N GLY A 250 8.79 8.45 -13.72
CA GLY A 250 9.42 7.16 -13.45
C GLY A 250 8.54 6.17 -12.69
N LEU A 251 7.37 6.61 -12.22
CA LEU A 251 6.28 5.74 -11.79
C LEU A 251 5.27 5.54 -12.91
#